data_AF-A0A817MQ18-F1
#
_entry.id   AF-A0A817MQ18-F1
#
_cell.length_a   1.000
_cell.length_b   1.000
_cell.length_c   1.000
_cell.angle_alpha   90.00
_cell.angle_beta   90.00
_cell.angle_gamma   90.00
#
_symmetry.space_group_name_H-M   'P 1'
#
loop_
_entity.id
_entity.type
_entity.pdbx_description
1 polymer ?
#
loop_
_entity_poly.entity_id
_entity_poly.type
_entity_poly.pdbx_seq_one_letter_code
_entity_poly.pdbx_strand_id
1 'polypeptide(L)'
;SLTYIDISHSSYFEKFWYGRVTTALKFLIGYVSSLKGDCQYYQSHTILAAERYGAASEKLAHIGEYSTHSAFNAAERAALDFAVAASTVPNAVNSSIIENLRQHWNDGEIVEILGVISVFGYLN
;
A
#
# COMPACT_ATOMS: atom_id res chain seq x y z
N SER A 1 25.13 1.83 -17.53
CA SER A 1 23.86 2.21 -18.20
C SER A 1 22.74 1.48 -17.50
N LEU A 2 21.89 2.19 -16.76
CA LEU A 2 20.64 1.64 -16.24
C LEU A 2 19.55 2.03 -17.24
N THR A 3 19.06 1.06 -17.98
CA THR A 3 17.97 1.22 -18.93
C THR A 3 16.72 1.60 -18.16
N TYR A 4 16.25 2.83 -18.37
CA TYR A 4 14.93 3.28 -17.92
C TYR A 4 13.90 2.43 -18.68
N ILE A 5 13.28 1.46 -18.00
CA ILE A 5 12.14 0.75 -18.55
C ILE A 5 10.99 1.75 -18.54
N ASP A 6 10.69 2.33 -19.70
CA ASP A 6 9.52 3.18 -19.87
C ASP A 6 8.26 2.30 -19.98
N ILE A 7 7.58 2.14 -18.85
CA ILE A 7 6.35 1.35 -18.69
C ILE A 7 5.09 2.20 -18.91
N SER A 8 5.24 3.46 -19.35
CA SER A 8 4.12 4.40 -19.55
C SER A 8 3.12 3.96 -20.62
N HIS A 9 3.45 2.98 -21.47
CA HIS A 9 2.61 2.56 -22.60
C HIS A 9 1.82 1.26 -22.37
N SER A 10 1.89 0.66 -21.17
CA SER A 10 1.02 -0.46 -20.82
C SER A 10 -0.30 0.05 -20.27
N SER A 11 -1.41 -0.24 -20.95
CA SER A 11 -2.77 0.12 -20.51
C SER A 11 -3.13 -0.43 -19.12
N TYR A 12 -2.44 -1.49 -18.69
CA TYR A 12 -2.56 -2.04 -17.35
C TYR A 12 -1.79 -1.22 -16.31
N PHE A 13 -0.66 -0.64 -16.70
CA PHE A 13 0.12 0.25 -15.84
C PHE A 13 -0.68 1.53 -15.57
N GLU A 14 -1.16 2.25 -16.59
CA GLU A 14 -1.98 3.44 -16.35
C GLU A 14 -3.19 3.17 -15.43
N LYS A 15 -3.92 2.08 -15.66
CA LYS A 15 -5.06 1.70 -14.81
C LYS A 15 -4.66 1.31 -13.38
N PHE A 16 -3.48 0.72 -13.20
CA PHE A 16 -2.98 0.31 -11.89
C PHE A 16 -2.31 1.47 -11.14
N TRP A 17 -1.88 2.54 -11.82
CA TRP A 17 -1.20 3.67 -11.17
C TRP A 17 -2.12 4.86 -10.94
N TYR A 18 -3.20 5.02 -11.71
CA TYR A 18 -4.13 6.13 -11.58
C TYR A 18 -5.53 5.65 -11.17
N GLY A 19 -5.99 6.09 -9.99
CA GLY A 19 -7.29 5.70 -9.46
C GLY A 19 -7.56 6.26 -8.06
N ARG A 20 -8.68 5.84 -7.45
CA ARG A 20 -9.05 6.20 -6.06
C ARG A 20 -8.06 5.66 -5.04
N VAL A 21 -7.48 4.48 -5.30
CA VAL A 21 -6.29 4.02 -4.57
C VAL A 21 -5.11 4.84 -5.09
N THR A 22 -4.86 5.98 -4.45
CA THR A 22 -3.83 6.92 -4.91
C THR A 22 -2.46 6.26 -4.94
N THR A 23 -1.58 6.72 -5.83
CA THR A 23 -0.19 6.25 -5.90
C THR A 23 0.50 6.35 -4.54
N ALA A 24 0.29 7.45 -3.82
CA ALA A 24 0.79 7.63 -2.46
C ALA A 24 0.31 6.50 -1.51
N LEU A 25 -1.00 6.18 -1.51
CA LEU A 25 -1.55 5.12 -0.67
C LEU A 25 -0.98 3.74 -1.05
N LYS A 26 -0.75 3.46 -2.34
CA LYS A 26 -0.11 2.20 -2.79
C LYS A 26 1.28 2.04 -2.21
N PHE A 27 2.07 3.11 -2.18
CA PHE A 27 3.39 3.08 -1.56
C PHE A 27 3.31 2.96 -0.03
N LEU A 28 2.33 3.59 0.64
CA LEU A 28 2.11 3.35 2.08
C LEU A 28 1.73 1.89 2.37
N ILE A 29 0.88 1.28 1.54
CA ILE A 29 0.53 -0.15 1.60
C ILE A 29 1.78 -1.01 1.45
N GLY A 30 2.60 -0.77 0.41
CA GLY A 30 3.86 -1.48 0.21
C GLY A 30 4.79 -1.37 1.41
N TYR A 31 4.88 -0.17 2.02
CA TYR A 31 5.72 0.08 3.18
C TYR A 31 5.27 -0.77 4.38
N VAL A 32 3.97 -0.75 4.73
CA VAL A 32 3.47 -1.53 5.88
C VAL A 32 3.51 -3.04 5.64
N SER A 33 3.33 -3.49 4.40
CA SER A 33 3.50 -4.89 4.01
C SER A 33 4.95 -5.37 4.17
N SER A 34 5.94 -4.47 4.03
CA SER A 34 7.36 -4.75 4.23
C SER A 34 7.85 -4.56 5.67
N LEU A 35 6.99 -4.24 6.65
CA LEU A 35 7.42 -4.13 8.07
C LEU A 35 7.69 -5.49 8.74
N LYS A 36 7.20 -6.59 8.16
CA LYS A 36 7.33 -7.95 8.74
C LYS A 36 8.53 -8.73 8.22
N GLY A 37 8.97 -8.48 6.98
CA GLY A 37 10.26 -8.92 6.48
C GLY A 37 11.28 -7.86 6.82
N ASP A 38 12.41 -8.20 7.43
CA ASP A 38 13.43 -7.27 7.92
C ASP A 38 14.21 -6.58 6.76
N CYS A 39 13.50 -5.95 5.82
CA CYS A 39 14.04 -5.38 4.59
C CYS A 39 14.02 -3.85 4.62
N GLN A 40 15.05 -3.30 5.26
CA GLN A 40 15.30 -1.86 5.34
C GLN A 40 15.49 -1.20 3.96
N TYR A 41 15.91 -1.97 2.94
CA TYR A 41 16.03 -1.49 1.57
C TYR A 41 14.67 -1.17 0.94
N TYR A 42 13.68 -2.06 1.04
CA TYR A 42 12.34 -1.76 0.52
C TYR A 42 11.64 -0.68 1.33
N GLN A 43 11.80 -0.68 2.66
CA GLN A 43 11.20 0.36 3.51
C GLN A 43 11.66 1.77 3.10
N SER A 44 12.96 1.97 2.86
CA SER A 44 13.52 3.26 2.41
C SER A 44 13.09 3.65 0.99
N HIS A 45 13.01 2.71 0.05
CA HIS A 45 12.56 3.01 -1.31
C HIS A 45 11.07 3.32 -1.37
N THR A 46 10.27 2.64 -0.55
CA THR A 46 8.81 2.79 -0.56
C THR A 46 8.39 4.09 0.10
N ILE A 47 9.05 4.51 1.19
CA ILE A 47 8.78 5.80 1.84
C ILE A 47 9.23 6.99 0.96
N LEU A 48 10.39 6.87 0.29
CA LEU A 48 10.88 7.87 -0.67
C LEU A 48 9.95 7.98 -1.89
N ALA A 49 9.45 6.85 -2.39
CA ALA A 49 8.47 6.85 -3.47
C ALA A 49 7.14 7.47 -3.03
N ALA A 50 6.64 7.16 -1.83
CA ALA A 50 5.43 7.77 -1.29
C ALA A 50 5.54 9.30 -1.24
N GLU A 51 6.66 9.83 -0.76
CA GLU A 51 6.96 11.27 -0.78
C GLU A 51 6.94 11.84 -2.20
N ARG A 52 7.65 11.19 -3.13
CA ARG A 52 7.72 11.61 -4.54
C ARG A 52 6.35 11.66 -5.22
N TYR A 53 5.43 10.79 -4.83
CA TYR A 53 4.07 10.74 -5.36
C TYR A 53 3.03 11.48 -4.51
N GLY A 54 3.47 12.37 -3.62
CA GLY A 54 2.61 13.36 -2.96
C GLY A 54 1.96 12.90 -1.67
N ALA A 55 2.49 11.87 -1.00
CA ALA A 55 2.08 11.57 0.37
C ALA A 55 2.38 12.78 1.27
N ALA A 56 1.41 13.17 2.10
CA ALA A 56 1.62 14.23 3.07
C ALA A 56 2.74 13.84 4.05
N SER A 57 3.68 14.76 4.32
CA SER A 57 4.81 14.51 5.22
C SER A 57 4.36 14.03 6.61
N GLU A 58 3.21 14.50 7.08
CA GLU A 58 2.59 14.05 8.34
C GLU A 58 2.25 12.55 8.31
N LYS A 59 1.74 12.02 7.19
CA LYS A 59 1.48 10.58 7.05
C LYS A 59 2.77 9.76 7.06
N LEU A 60 3.82 10.25 6.40
CA LEU A 60 5.11 9.56 6.36
C LEU A 60 5.75 9.49 7.76
N ALA A 61 5.69 10.59 8.51
CA ALA A 61 6.21 10.66 9.87
C ALA A 61 5.43 9.77 10.86
N HIS A 62 4.13 9.60 10.65
CA HIS A 62 3.23 8.88 11.57
C HIS A 62 2.72 7.54 11.01
N ILE A 63 3.37 6.95 10.01
CA ILE A 63 2.92 5.68 9.42
C ILE A 63 2.93 4.52 10.42
N GLY A 64 3.82 4.54 11.42
CA GLY A 64 3.80 3.55 12.51
C GLY A 64 2.59 3.68 13.44
N GLU A 65 1.90 4.82 13.40
CA GLU A 65 0.74 5.16 14.24
C GLU A 65 -0.53 5.28 13.39
N TYR A 66 -0.53 4.71 12.17
CA TYR A 66 -1.61 4.89 11.20
C TYR A 66 -2.99 4.47 11.74
N SER A 67 -3.06 3.62 12.76
CA SER A 67 -4.30 3.12 13.36
C SER A 67 -4.99 4.13 14.28
N THR A 68 -4.26 5.12 14.82
CA THR A 68 -4.82 6.14 15.73
C THR A 68 -4.55 7.58 15.29
N HIS A 69 -3.49 7.86 14.53
CA HIS A 69 -3.08 9.22 14.17
C HIS A 69 -4.07 9.90 13.21
N SER A 70 -4.44 11.17 13.46
CA SER A 70 -5.49 11.92 12.74
C SER A 70 -5.20 12.12 11.24
N ALA A 71 -3.94 12.04 10.83
CA ALA A 71 -3.54 12.16 9.43
C ALA A 71 -4.20 11.11 8.51
N PHE A 72 -4.61 9.96 9.04
CA PHE A 72 -5.20 8.87 8.26
C PHE A 72 -6.72 8.85 8.38
N ASN A 73 -7.42 8.79 7.25
CA ASN A 73 -8.87 8.63 7.25
C ASN A 73 -9.27 7.15 7.39
N ALA A 74 -10.57 6.89 7.57
CA ALA A 74 -11.08 5.53 7.78
C ALA A 74 -10.80 4.58 6.59
N ALA A 75 -10.88 5.06 5.35
CA ALA A 75 -10.61 4.27 4.16
C ALA A 75 -9.14 3.84 4.07
N GLU A 76 -8.23 4.75 4.39
CA GLU A 76 -6.79 4.50 4.43
C GLU A 76 -6.44 3.48 5.52
N ARG A 77 -7.01 3.64 6.72
CA ARG A 77 -6.82 2.67 7.82
C ARG A 77 -7.29 1.28 7.42
N ALA A 78 -8.47 1.17 6.82
CA ALA A 78 -9.00 -0.12 6.36
C ALA A 78 -8.06 -0.81 5.34
N ALA A 79 -7.47 -0.05 4.42
CA ALA A 79 -6.51 -0.58 3.45
C ALA A 79 -5.19 -1.01 4.12
N LEU A 80 -4.67 -0.23 5.06
CA LEU A 80 -3.43 -0.53 5.79
C LEU A 80 -3.60 -1.74 6.74
N ASP A 81 -4.75 -1.85 7.43
CA ASP A 81 -5.08 -3.02 8.26
C ASP A 81 -5.16 -4.30 7.43
N PHE A 82 -5.80 -4.24 6.26
CA PHE A 82 -5.83 -5.36 5.33
C PHE A 82 -4.42 -5.73 4.85
N ALA A 83 -3.58 -4.74 4.51
CA ALA A 83 -2.20 -4.97 4.09
C ALA A 83 -1.36 -5.67 5.16
N VAL A 84 -1.41 -5.19 6.41
CA VAL A 84 -0.70 -5.79 7.54
C VAL A 84 -1.16 -7.23 7.78
N ALA A 85 -2.47 -7.47 7.76
CA ALA A 85 -3.02 -8.79 7.99
C ALA A 85 -2.69 -9.79 6.86
N ALA A 86 -2.79 -9.34 5.60
CA ALA A 86 -2.48 -10.14 4.42
C ALA A 86 -0.99 -10.47 4.30
N SER A 87 -0.11 -9.59 4.79
CA SER A 87 1.35 -9.81 4.83
C SER A 87 1.84 -10.61 6.05
N THR A 88 0.95 -11.01 6.97
CA THR A 88 1.32 -11.82 8.13
C THR A 88 1.35 -13.31 7.77
N VAL A 89 2.29 -14.08 8.32
CA VAL A 89 2.35 -15.54 8.16
C VAL A 89 2.26 -16.21 9.55
N PRO A 90 1.21 -17.01 9.83
CA PRO A 90 0.08 -17.33 8.95
C PRO A 90 -0.80 -16.10 8.65
N ASN A 91 -1.50 -16.14 7.51
CA ASN A 91 -2.39 -15.04 7.08
C ASN A 91 -3.40 -14.68 8.17
N ALA A 92 -3.46 -13.39 8.52
CA ALA A 92 -4.27 -12.89 9.63
C ALA A 92 -5.57 -12.20 9.17
N VAL A 93 -5.89 -12.22 7.87
CA VAL A 93 -7.13 -11.65 7.34
C VAL A 93 -8.33 -12.39 7.90
N ASN A 94 -9.28 -11.65 8.46
CA ASN A 94 -10.52 -12.18 9.01
C ASN A 94 -11.75 -11.43 8.44
N SER A 95 -12.95 -11.90 8.80
CA SER A 95 -14.21 -11.34 8.29
C SER A 95 -14.38 -9.85 8.63
N SER A 96 -14.00 -9.41 9.83
CA SER A 96 -14.11 -8.01 10.23
C SER A 96 -13.21 -7.09 9.40
N ILE A 97 -12.01 -7.55 9.04
CA ILE A 97 -11.10 -6.79 8.18
C ILE A 97 -11.68 -6.65 6.77
N ILE A 98 -12.19 -7.75 6.20
CA ILE A 98 -12.80 -7.73 4.86
C ILE A 98 -14.06 -6.88 4.83
N GLU A 99 -14.91 -6.97 5.86
CA GLU A 99 -16.14 -6.19 5.95
C GLU A 99 -15.83 -4.70 6.08
N ASN A 100 -14.87 -4.32 6.93
CA ASN A 100 -14.43 -2.92 7.05
C ASN A 100 -13.82 -2.40 5.74
N LEU A 101 -13.01 -3.21 5.05
CA LEU A 101 -12.43 -2.84 3.75
C LEU A 101 -13.52 -2.54 2.71
N ARG A 102 -14.56 -3.38 2.65
CA ARG A 102 -15.70 -3.23 1.72
C ARG A 102 -16.59 -2.03 2.01
N GLN A 103 -16.53 -1.45 3.22
CA GLN A 103 -17.23 -0.19 3.52
C GLN A 103 -16.62 1.01 2.77
N HIS A 104 -15.37 0.90 2.32
CA HIS A 104 -14.61 2.01 1.75
C HIS A 104 -14.17 1.79 0.30
N TRP A 105 -13.92 0.54 -0.08
CA TRP A 105 -13.33 0.17 -1.36
C TRP A 105 -14.24 -0.81 -2.11
N ASN A 106 -14.39 -0.60 -3.43
CA ASN A 106 -15.11 -1.54 -4.27
C ASN A 106 -14.23 -2.75 -4.65
N ASP A 107 -14.82 -3.80 -5.23
CA ASP A 107 -14.09 -5.04 -5.55
C ASP A 107 -12.87 -4.81 -6.46
N GLY A 108 -12.96 -3.87 -7.42
CA GLY A 108 -11.83 -3.54 -8.30
C GLY A 108 -10.67 -2.89 -7.53
N GLU A 109 -10.98 -1.98 -6.61
CA GLU A 109 -10.00 -1.31 -5.75
C GLU A 109 -9.38 -2.27 -4.72
N ILE A 110 -10.16 -3.23 -4.22
CA ILE A 110 -9.66 -4.28 -3.33
C ILE A 110 -8.68 -5.20 -4.08
N VAL A 111 -8.99 -5.58 -5.32
CA VAL A 111 -8.07 -6.34 -6.17
C VAL A 111 -6.80 -5.55 -6.46
N GLU A 112 -6.91 -4.25 -6.69
CA GLU A 112 -5.76 -3.35 -6.86
C GLU A 112 -4.86 -3.30 -5.61
N ILE A 113 -5.44 -3.12 -4.42
CA ILE A 113 -4.74 -3.15 -3.13
C ILE A 113 -4.05 -4.52 -2.91
N LEU A 114 -4.75 -5.62 -3.16
CA LEU A 114 -4.19 -6.96 -3.05
C LEU A 114 -3.05 -7.20 -4.05
N GLY A 115 -3.15 -6.63 -5.25
CA GLY A 115 -2.09 -6.64 -6.25
C GLY A 115 -0.82 -5.96 -5.74
N VAL A 116 -0.94 -4.78 -5.11
CA VAL A 116 0.19 -4.09 -4.46
C VAL A 116 0.80 -4.98 -3.37
N ILE A 117 -0.02 -5.50 -2.45
CA ILE A 117 0.46 -6.37 -1.35
C ILE A 117 1.22 -7.58 -1.90
N SER A 118 0.71 -8.21 -2.97
CA SER A 118 1.34 -9.38 -3.59
C SER A 118 2.69 -9.06 -4.22
N VAL A 119 2.81 -7.91 -4.90
CA VAL A 119 4.09 -7.45 -5.49
C VAL A 119 5.13 -7.23 -4.41
N PHE A 120 4.80 -6.51 -3.33
CA PHE A 120 5.73 -6.28 -2.24
C PHE A 120 6.01 -7.55 -1.43
N GLY A 121 5.02 -8.43 -1.27
CA GLY A 121 5.18 -9.73 -0.62
C GLY A 121 6.11 -10.69 -1.37
N TYR A 122 6.15 -10.64 -2.71
CA TYR A 122 7.11 -11.41 -3.51
C TYR A 122 8.54 -10.85 -3.43
N LEU A 123 8.66 -9.53 -3.29
CA LEU A 123 9.96 -8.85 -3.26
C LEU A 123 10.66 -8.94 -1.91
N ASN A 124 9.93 -9.18 -0.82
CA ASN A 124 10.43 -9.39 0.54
C ASN A 124 10.95 -10.82 0.75
#